data_AF-A0A5C5XSC8-F1
#
_entry.id   AF-A0A5C5XSC8-F1
#
_cell.length_a   1.000
_cell.length_b   1.000
_cell.length_c   1.000
_cell.angle_alpha   90.00
_cell.angle_beta   90.00
_cell.angle_gamma   90.00
#
_symmetry.space_group_name_H-M   'P 1'
#
loop_
_entity.id
_entity.type
_entity.pdbx_description
1 polymer ?
#
loop_
_entity_poly.entity_id
_entity_poly.type
_entity_poly.pdbx_seq_one_letter_code
_entity_poly.pdbx_strand_id
1 'polypeptide(L)'
;MKIFELWRKKLYTTQDPVFGEITFDGAYWTARLDSGDSLDLRIWADREGPTKKQTEIYIELSEMFPTLMRNSLEYLASQLEYRESIGGRDLSPYAIDVADKTTDDCDFILEFSPDGDEVYGVEFLDFVPARCYLHH
;
A
#
# COMPACT_ATOMS: atom_id res chain seq x y z
N MET A 1 40.24 1.98 -17.48
CA MET A 1 39.87 2.98 -16.45
C MET A 1 38.40 3.34 -16.65
N LYS A 2 37.69 3.52 -15.55
CA LYS A 2 36.24 3.37 -15.32
C LYS A 2 35.38 4.41 -16.07
N ILE A 3 34.16 4.02 -16.46
CA ILE A 3 32.86 4.63 -16.07
C ILE A 3 31.78 3.58 -16.41
N PHE A 4 31.63 2.57 -15.53
CA PHE A 4 30.35 1.93 -15.29
C PHE A 4 29.87 2.50 -13.95
N GLU A 5 29.56 3.79 -13.94
CA GLU A 5 28.68 4.32 -12.90
C GLU A 5 27.28 3.86 -13.28
N LEU A 6 26.98 2.63 -12.86
CA LEU A 6 25.62 2.20 -12.58
C LEU A 6 24.92 3.39 -11.91
N TRP A 7 23.90 3.92 -12.56
CA TRP A 7 22.88 4.74 -11.90
C TRP A 7 22.19 3.87 -10.85
N ARG A 8 22.88 3.59 -9.73
CA ARG A 8 22.24 3.08 -8.53
C ARG A 8 21.41 4.23 -8.01
N LYS A 9 20.10 4.19 -8.29
CA LYS A 9 19.08 4.99 -7.62
C LYS A 9 19.45 4.96 -6.12
N LYS A 10 19.80 6.11 -5.56
CA LYS A 10 20.40 6.18 -4.22
C LYS A 10 19.28 5.91 -3.22
N LEU A 11 19.07 4.63 -2.91
CA LEU A 11 18.22 4.17 -1.83
C LEU A 11 18.73 4.82 -0.55
N TYR A 12 17.91 5.67 0.04
CA TYR A 12 18.20 6.30 1.32
C TYR A 12 17.40 5.58 2.39
N THR A 13 18.09 4.99 3.35
CA THR A 13 17.47 4.27 4.46
C THR A 13 17.59 5.09 5.74
N THR A 14 16.50 5.17 6.51
CA THR A 14 16.47 5.82 7.81
C THR A 14 15.55 5.07 8.78
N GLN A 15 15.56 5.47 10.04
CA GLN A 15 14.66 4.97 11.07
C GLN A 15 13.59 6.03 11.35
N ASP A 16 12.32 5.61 11.27
CA ASP A 16 11.15 6.39 11.62
C ASP A 16 10.52 5.87 12.92
N PRO A 17 10.09 6.75 13.84
CA PRO A 17 9.55 6.33 15.14
C PRO A 17 8.25 5.53 15.06
N VAL A 18 7.50 5.61 13.95
CA VAL A 18 6.23 4.91 13.74
C VAL A 18 6.39 3.76 12.76
N PHE A 19 7.10 3.98 11.65
CA PHE A 19 7.22 3.00 10.58
C PHE A 19 8.44 2.06 10.71
N GLY A 20 9.36 2.32 11.64
CA GLY A 20 10.59 1.55 11.78
C GLY A 20 11.59 1.87 10.68
N GLU A 21 12.22 0.84 10.11
CA GLU A 21 13.18 1.04 9.01
C GLU A 21 12.44 1.36 7.70
N ILE A 22 12.70 2.55 7.15
CA ILE A 22 12.10 3.00 5.89
C ILE A 22 13.17 3.29 4.85
N THR A 23 12.87 2.97 3.58
CA THR A 23 13.75 3.21 2.43
C THR A 23 13.08 4.09 1.39
N PHE A 24 13.76 5.15 0.97
CA PHE A 24 13.28 6.08 -0.05
C PHE A 24 13.72 5.67 -1.47
N ASP A 25 12.76 5.58 -2.39
CA ASP A 25 12.98 5.26 -3.81
C ASP A 25 12.49 6.35 -4.78
N GLY A 26 12.84 7.60 -4.50
CA GLY A 26 12.67 8.74 -5.41
C GLY A 26 11.27 9.37 -5.42
N ALA A 27 10.24 8.62 -5.06
CA ALA A 27 8.88 9.14 -4.86
C ALA A 27 8.15 8.52 -3.66
N TYR A 28 8.64 7.38 -3.15
CA TYR A 28 7.99 6.65 -2.07
C TYR A 28 8.99 6.32 -0.98
N TRP A 29 8.50 6.28 0.25
CA TRP A 29 9.13 5.59 1.37
C TRP A 29 8.49 4.22 1.50
N THR A 30 9.31 3.17 1.58
CA THR A 30 8.83 1.80 1.79
C THR A 30 9.25 1.32 3.19
N ALA A 31 8.29 0.82 3.95
CA ALA A 31 8.50 0.10 5.21
C ALA A 31 8.02 -1.35 5.05
N ARG A 32 8.71 -2.31 5.67
CA ARG A 32 8.24 -3.69 5.75
C ARG A 32 7.49 -3.89 7.04
N LEU A 33 6.25 -4.38 6.96
CA LEU A 33 5.45 -4.71 8.12
C LEU A 33 5.74 -6.14 8.58
N ASP A 34 5.99 -6.34 9.88
CA ASP A 34 6.25 -7.64 10.51
C ASP A 34 4.96 -8.47 10.68
N SER A 35 4.16 -8.62 9.61
CA SER A 35 2.87 -9.33 9.64
C SER A 35 2.93 -10.80 9.23
N GLY A 36 4.12 -11.43 9.19
CA GLY A 36 4.28 -12.85 8.83
C GLY A 36 4.24 -13.10 7.32
N ASP A 37 3.38 -12.40 6.60
CA ASP A 37 3.45 -12.20 5.16
C ASP A 37 4.07 -10.82 4.88
N SER A 38 4.96 -10.75 3.88
CA SER A 38 5.70 -9.55 3.51
C SER A 38 4.78 -8.49 2.92
N LEU A 39 4.07 -7.78 3.80
CA LEU A 39 3.22 -6.65 3.47
C LEU A 39 4.08 -5.39 3.38
N ASP A 40 4.17 -4.83 2.18
CA ASP A 40 4.92 -3.61 1.94
C ASP A 40 4.03 -2.38 2.21
N LEU A 41 4.45 -1.52 3.14
CA LEU A 41 3.86 -0.20 3.31
C LEU A 41 4.61 0.80 2.44
N ARG A 42 3.91 1.44 1.50
CA ARG A 42 4.43 2.47 0.62
C ARG A 42 3.79 3.80 0.98
N ILE A 43 4.61 4.81 1.24
CA ILE A 43 4.16 6.14 1.66
C ILE A 43 4.62 7.13 0.61
N TRP A 44 3.68 7.76 -0.06
CA TRP A 44 4.00 8.73 -1.10
C TRP A 44 4.39 10.06 -0.46
N ALA A 45 5.68 10.36 -0.42
CA ALA A 45 6.17 11.59 0.19
C ALA A 45 7.50 12.01 -0.41
N ASP A 46 7.81 13.30 -0.28
CA ASP A 46 9.11 13.83 -0.64
C ASP A 46 10.24 13.24 0.21
N ARG A 47 11.47 13.57 -0.15
CA ARG A 47 12.68 13.12 0.56
C ARG A 47 12.75 13.57 2.03
N GLU A 48 11.89 14.48 2.46
CA GLU A 48 11.82 14.93 3.85
C GLU A 48 11.18 13.88 4.78
N GLY A 49 10.45 12.91 4.22
CA GLY A 49 9.78 11.86 4.98
C GLY A 49 8.25 11.96 4.95
N PRO A 50 7.55 10.98 5.55
CA PRO A 50 6.11 11.01 5.71
C PRO A 50 5.60 12.25 6.45
N THR A 51 4.44 12.76 6.05
CA THR A 51 3.78 13.86 6.73
C THR A 51 3.04 13.38 7.98
N LYS A 52 2.75 14.31 8.91
CA LYS A 52 1.95 14.01 10.11
C LYS A 52 0.59 13.36 9.79
N LYS A 53 -0.08 13.80 8.72
CA LYS A 53 -1.37 13.24 8.29
C LYS A 53 -1.21 11.78 7.87
N GLN A 54 -0.16 11.45 7.13
CA GLN A 54 0.10 10.08 6.68
C GLN A 54 0.42 9.15 7.85
N THR A 55 1.17 9.65 8.84
CA THR A 55 1.40 8.96 10.10
C THR A 55 0.10 8.69 10.85
N GLU A 56 -0.79 9.69 10.95
CA GLU A 56 -2.11 9.54 11.60
C GLU A 56 -2.99 8.50 10.87
N ILE A 57 -3.06 8.56 9.53
CA ILE A 57 -3.78 7.58 8.72
C ILE A 57 -3.25 6.17 8.96
N TYR A 58 -1.93 5.98 8.96
CA TYR A 58 -1.33 4.67 9.16
C TYR A 58 -1.61 4.10 10.55
N ILE A 59 -1.57 4.93 11.59
CA ILE A 59 -1.88 4.48 12.96
C ILE A 59 -3.31 3.95 13.01
N GLU A 60 -4.27 4.70 12.49
CA GLU A 60 -5.68 4.28 12.45
C GLU A 60 -5.90 3.05 11.57
N LEU A 61 -5.23 2.99 10.41
CA LEU A 61 -5.23 1.82 9.53
C LEU A 61 -4.73 0.57 10.27
N SER A 62 -3.64 0.69 11.03
CA SER A 62 -3.03 -0.42 11.76
C SER A 62 -3.96 -0.96 12.86
N GLU A 63 -4.70 -0.08 13.52
CA GLU A 63 -5.70 -0.46 14.53
C GLU A 63 -6.92 -1.15 13.90
N MET A 64 -7.28 -0.76 12.67
CA MET A 64 -8.47 -1.25 11.97
C MET A 64 -8.18 -2.32 10.92
N PHE A 65 -6.92 -2.75 10.77
CA PHE A 65 -6.45 -3.55 9.63
C PHE A 65 -7.30 -4.80 9.35
N PRO A 66 -7.67 -5.64 10.34
CA PRO A 66 -8.53 -6.80 10.09
C PRO A 66 -9.93 -6.44 9.55
N THR A 67 -10.48 -5.31 10.01
CA THR A 67 -11.79 -4.82 9.56
C THR A 67 -11.69 -4.27 8.14
N LEU A 68 -10.65 -3.48 7.85
CA LEU A 68 -10.41 -2.93 6.51
C LEU A 68 -10.16 -4.02 5.48
N MET A 69 -9.41 -5.06 5.85
CA MET A 69 -9.17 -6.23 5.01
C MET A 69 -10.48 -6.94 4.67
N ARG A 70 -11.33 -7.23 5.67
CA ARG A 70 -12.65 -7.85 5.44
C ARG A 70 -13.52 -6.98 4.52
N ASN A 71 -13.63 -5.68 4.82
CA ASN A 71 -14.46 -4.76 4.04
C ASN A 71 -13.96 -4.64 2.59
N SER A 72 -12.64 -4.69 2.36
CA SER A 72 -12.04 -4.67 1.02
C SER A 72 -12.43 -5.89 0.20
N LEU A 73 -12.33 -7.09 0.80
CA LEU A 73 -12.68 -8.33 0.12
C LEU A 73 -14.18 -8.39 -0.20
N GLU A 74 -15.04 -7.96 0.74
CA GLU A 74 -16.49 -7.84 0.50
C GLU A 74 -16.79 -6.83 -0.62
N TYR A 75 -16.10 -5.68 -0.63
CA TYR A 75 -16.27 -4.66 -1.64
C TYR A 75 -15.83 -5.15 -3.04
N LEU A 76 -14.63 -5.74 -3.16
CA LEU A 76 -14.13 -6.35 -4.40
C LEU A 76 -15.11 -7.38 -4.96
N ALA A 77 -15.60 -8.29 -4.10
CA ALA A 77 -16.58 -9.30 -4.49
C ALA A 77 -17.92 -8.71 -4.96
N SER A 78 -18.26 -7.50 -4.53
CA SER A 78 -19.49 -6.81 -4.94
C SER A 78 -19.37 -6.05 -6.26
N GLN A 79 -18.19 -5.51 -6.58
CA GLN A 79 -17.95 -4.66 -7.75
C GLN A 79 -17.53 -5.46 -8.98
N LEU A 80 -16.78 -6.54 -8.77
CA LEU A 80 -16.39 -7.45 -9.84
C LEU A 80 -17.58 -8.41 -10.03
N GLU A 81 -18.37 -8.23 -11.10
CA GLU A 81 -19.63 -8.94 -11.43
C GLU A 81 -19.50 -10.49 -11.56
N TYR A 82 -18.43 -11.10 -11.05
CA TYR A 82 -18.08 -12.50 -11.17
C TYR A 82 -18.05 -13.20 -9.82
N ARG A 83 -19.18 -13.81 -9.46
CA ARG A 83 -19.33 -14.76 -8.35
C ARG A 83 -18.44 -16.02 -8.43
N GLU A 84 -17.64 -16.19 -9.48
CA GLU A 84 -16.84 -17.41 -9.70
C GLU A 84 -15.31 -17.18 -9.77
N SER A 85 -14.79 -15.95 -9.93
CA SER A 85 -13.33 -15.72 -10.12
C SER A 85 -12.58 -15.26 -8.87
N ILE A 86 -13.23 -14.54 -7.96
CA ILE A 86 -12.64 -14.19 -6.64
C ILE A 86 -13.06 -15.21 -5.58
N GLY A 87 -14.24 -15.81 -5.71
CA GLY A 87 -14.89 -16.68 -4.72
C GLY A 87 -14.17 -18.00 -4.38
N GLY A 88 -12.94 -18.19 -4.83
CA GLY A 88 -12.07 -19.32 -4.48
C GLY A 88 -10.58 -19.04 -4.59
N ARG A 89 -10.16 -17.79 -4.86
CA ARG A 89 -8.74 -17.40 -4.82
C ARG A 89 -8.41 -16.86 -3.44
N ASP A 90 -7.29 -17.30 -2.88
CA ASP A 90 -6.79 -16.79 -1.60
C ASP A 90 -6.11 -15.44 -1.85
N LEU A 91 -6.89 -14.35 -1.73
CA LEU A 91 -6.36 -13.00 -1.88
C LEU A 91 -5.68 -12.58 -0.58
N SER A 92 -4.35 -12.50 -0.63
CA SER A 92 -3.55 -11.99 0.48
C SER A 92 -3.25 -10.51 0.29
N PRO A 93 -3.25 -9.70 1.38
CA PRO A 93 -2.79 -8.33 1.30
C PRO A 93 -1.32 -8.30 0.87
N TYR A 94 -1.02 -7.49 -0.12
CA TYR A 94 0.30 -7.39 -0.75
C TYR A 94 1.00 -6.08 -0.40
N ALA A 95 0.29 -4.95 -0.54
CA ALA A 95 0.83 -3.64 -0.25
C ALA A 95 -0.25 -2.69 0.30
N ILE A 96 0.21 -1.67 1.01
CA ILE A 96 -0.60 -0.53 1.43
C ILE A 96 0.05 0.72 0.85
N ASP A 97 -0.67 1.49 0.04
CA ASP A 97 -0.25 2.84 -0.34
C ASP A 97 -0.92 3.88 0.55
N VAL A 98 -0.13 4.68 1.27
CA VAL A 98 -0.63 5.86 1.98
C VAL A 98 -0.34 7.07 1.10
N ALA A 99 -1.40 7.67 0.56
CA ALA A 99 -1.30 8.79 -0.35
C ALA A 99 -0.92 10.09 0.38
N ASP A 100 -0.32 11.02 -0.34
CA ASP A 100 -0.36 12.44 0.03
C ASP A 100 -1.62 13.04 -0.56
N LYS A 101 -2.23 13.98 0.16
CA LYS A 101 -3.50 14.64 -0.22
C LYS A 101 -3.44 15.35 -1.58
N THR A 102 -2.27 15.45 -2.19
CA THR A 102 -2.03 16.03 -3.51
C THR A 102 -2.58 15.17 -4.65
N THR A 103 -2.94 13.91 -4.41
CA THR A 103 -3.88 13.13 -5.24
C THR A 103 -5.24 13.13 -4.56
N ASP A 104 -6.09 14.11 -4.88
CA ASP A 104 -7.36 14.47 -4.19
C ASP A 104 -8.44 13.38 -4.06
N ASP A 105 -8.18 12.12 -4.44
CA ASP A 105 -9.24 11.11 -4.59
C ASP A 105 -9.15 9.89 -3.65
N CYS A 106 -8.14 9.75 -2.77
CA CYS A 106 -8.10 8.70 -1.74
C CYS A 106 -7.14 9.03 -0.58
N ASP A 107 -7.39 8.47 0.61
CA ASP A 107 -6.48 8.54 1.76
C ASP A 107 -5.42 7.42 1.74
N PHE A 108 -5.83 6.22 1.35
CA PHE A 108 -4.94 5.07 1.18
C PHE A 108 -5.54 4.02 0.24
N ILE A 109 -4.71 3.07 -0.17
CA ILE A 109 -5.09 1.93 -1.01
C ILE A 109 -4.63 0.65 -0.33
N LEU A 110 -5.51 -0.36 -0.29
CA LEU A 110 -5.16 -1.73 0.06
C LEU A 110 -5.06 -2.57 -1.21
N GLU A 111 -3.88 -3.13 -1.46
CA GLU A 111 -3.63 -4.01 -2.60
C GLU A 111 -3.61 -5.47 -2.18
N PHE A 112 -4.25 -6.31 -3.00
CA PHE A 112 -4.37 -7.74 -2.83
C PHE A 112 -3.83 -8.46 -4.06
N SER A 113 -3.14 -9.57 -3.85
CA SER A 113 -2.70 -10.41 -4.95
C SER A 113 -2.86 -11.90 -4.62
N PRO A 114 -3.44 -12.71 -5.53
CA PRO A 114 -3.57 -14.15 -5.31
C PRO A 114 -2.25 -14.91 -5.61
N ASP A 115 -1.39 -14.37 -6.47
CA ASP A 115 -0.20 -15.06 -7.00
C ASP A 115 0.94 -14.12 -7.44
N GLY A 116 0.78 -12.80 -7.31
CA GLY A 116 1.75 -11.78 -7.70
C GLY A 116 1.61 -11.27 -9.14
N ASP A 117 0.79 -11.92 -9.98
CA ASP A 117 0.60 -11.54 -11.39
C ASP A 117 -0.58 -10.58 -11.59
N GLU A 118 -1.61 -10.70 -10.75
CA GLU A 118 -2.76 -9.78 -10.73
C GLU A 118 -2.79 -9.02 -9.40
N VAL A 119 -2.93 -7.68 -9.46
CA VAL A 119 -3.05 -6.84 -8.26
C VAL A 119 -4.41 -6.14 -8.26
N TYR A 120 -5.19 -6.44 -7.24
CA TYR A 120 -6.49 -5.84 -6.98
C TYR A 120 -6.33 -4.73 -5.95
N GLY A 121 -6.63 -3.49 -6.31
CA GLY A 121 -6.58 -2.35 -5.40
C GLY A 121 -7.97 -1.95 -4.92
N VAL A 122 -8.08 -1.62 -3.64
CA VAL A 122 -9.26 -0.97 -3.04
C VAL A 122 -8.82 0.36 -2.47
N GLU A 123 -9.36 1.44 -3.03
CA GLU A 123 -9.13 2.80 -2.58
C GLU A 123 -10.09 3.17 -1.45
N PHE A 124 -9.56 3.83 -0.43
CA PHE A 124 -10.31 4.27 0.73
C PHE A 124 -10.37 5.78 0.82
N LEU A 125 -11.55 6.29 1.16
CA LEU A 125 -11.80 7.68 1.56
C LEU A 125 -12.42 7.65 2.94
N ASP A 126 -11.79 8.30 3.93
CA ASP A 126 -12.24 8.30 5.32
C ASP A 126 -12.54 6.88 5.85
N PHE A 127 -11.66 5.92 5.54
CA PHE A 127 -11.78 4.50 5.92
C PHE A 127 -13.00 3.75 5.36
N VAL A 128 -13.64 4.31 4.32
CA VAL A 128 -14.71 3.66 3.56
C VAL A 128 -14.19 3.27 2.17
N PRO A 129 -14.39 2.01 1.71
CA PRO A 129 -14.08 1.63 0.34
C PRO A 129 -14.85 2.51 -0.66
N ALA A 130 -14.13 3.16 -1.56
CA ALA A 130 -14.71 4.13 -2.50
C ALA A 130 -14.66 3.63 -3.95
N ARG A 131 -13.54 3.03 -4.35
CA ARG A 131 -13.28 2.52 -5.71
C ARG A 131 -12.42 1.27 -5.63
N CYS A 132 -12.49 0.44 -6.65
CA CYS A 132 -11.56 -0.67 -6.83
C CYS A 132 -11.09 -0.76 -8.27
N TYR A 133 -9.91 -1.33 -8.47
CA TYR A 133 -9.30 -1.52 -9.78
C TYR A 133 -8.51 -2.83 -9.85
N LEU A 134 -8.18 -3.23 -11.08
CA LEU A 134 -7.25 -4.31 -11.38
C LEU A 134 -6.04 -3.70 -12.12
N HIS A 135 -4.84 -3.84 -11.54
CA HIS A 135 -3.57 -3.53 -12.22
C HIS A 135 -3.12 -4.77 -13.01
N HIS A 136 -2.70 -4.55 -14.27
CA HIS A 136 -2.15 -5.55 -15.20
C HIS A 136 -0.67 -5.32 -15.47
#